data_AF-A0AAU1PMV7-F1
#
_entry.id   AF-A0AAU1PMV7-F1
#
_cell.length_a   1.000
_cell.length_b   1.000
_cell.length_c   1.000
_cell.angle_alpha   90.00
_cell.angle_beta   90.00
_cell.angle_gamma   90.00
#
_symmetry.space_group_name_H-M   'P 1'
#
loop_
_entity.id
_entity.type
_entity.pdbx_description
1 polymer ?
#
loop_
_entity_poly.entity_id
_entity_poly.type
_entity_poly.pdbx_seq_one_letter_code
_entity_poly.pdbx_strand_id
1 'polypeptide(L)'
;MHSIHHTSSAPLLDGDTAAVAASHVGVPYPAGVRARVRLMTVARTAGLHLSAQESDHAPDGERIRLGEADETTVRAPGDLIVAARHATPVPVAPPVTGGAGRRLRETVRAVGLELNPGAPRTGPDGLRFPLGEADHATVSRLADLITTGHTRLHLAADDLRFVLVAHGLNAEQVNVDAGTVVFGAIDVPDARTLLRLLTGETGNGPDYSDDPQGCEALAARITDAVKAVTGGGDVNATYTPYCPRCREEAAILVHGLPLPYVARLTDHLTHTAA
;
A
#
# COMPACT_ATOMS: atom_id res chain seq x y z
N MET A 1 27.32 40.08 30.53
CA MET A 1 26.86 39.15 31.59
C MET A 1 25.37 38.98 31.46
N HIS A 2 24.93 37.92 30.78
CA HIS A 2 23.71 37.14 31.04
C HIS A 2 23.62 36.05 29.98
N SER A 3 23.97 34.83 30.38
CA SER A 3 23.82 33.60 29.60
C SER A 3 22.35 33.21 29.58
N ILE A 4 21.82 32.90 28.39
CA ILE A 4 20.53 32.23 28.23
C ILE A 4 20.83 30.78 27.85
N HIS A 5 20.54 29.86 28.77
CA HIS A 5 20.56 28.42 28.53
C HIS A 5 19.31 28.02 27.75
N HIS A 6 19.45 27.48 26.55
CA HIS A 6 18.42 26.67 25.91
C HIS A 6 18.69 25.20 26.18
N THR A 7 17.98 24.66 27.16
CA THR A 7 17.86 23.22 27.42
C THR A 7 16.96 22.58 26.37
N SER A 8 17.51 21.56 25.70
CA SER A 8 16.85 20.63 24.81
C SER A 8 15.80 19.82 25.57
N SER A 9 14.52 20.04 25.27
CA SER A 9 13.42 19.19 25.72
C SER A 9 13.18 18.06 24.73
N ALA A 10 13.56 16.84 25.11
CA ALA A 10 13.15 15.62 24.43
C ALA A 10 11.66 15.34 24.73
N PRO A 11 10.87 14.81 23.77
CA PRO A 11 9.51 14.41 24.06
C PRO A 11 9.50 13.15 24.93
N LEU A 12 8.78 13.24 26.05
CA LEU A 12 8.38 12.11 26.88
C LEU A 12 7.59 11.12 26.01
N LEU A 13 8.15 9.93 25.81
CA LEU A 13 7.39 8.76 25.37
C LEU A 13 6.62 8.24 26.58
N ASP A 14 5.29 8.24 26.48
CA ASP A 14 4.40 7.58 27.43
C ASP A 14 4.78 6.10 27.57
N GLY A 15 5.27 5.75 28.76
CA GLY A 15 5.89 4.48 29.11
C GLY A 15 4.92 3.33 29.39
N ASP A 16 3.71 3.32 28.82
CA ASP A 16 2.67 2.33 29.20
C ASP A 16 2.41 1.22 28.16
N THR A 17 3.19 1.14 27.08
CA THR A 17 3.10 0.01 26.11
C THR A 17 4.29 -0.97 26.16
N ALA A 18 5.38 -0.63 26.86
CA ALA A 18 6.54 -1.50 27.01
C ALA A 18 6.43 -2.49 28.20
N ALA A 19 5.50 -2.26 29.13
CA ALA A 19 5.46 -2.99 30.41
C ALA A 19 4.63 -4.29 30.41
N VAL A 20 3.87 -4.60 29.36
CA VAL A 20 3.14 -5.89 29.28
C VAL A 20 4.03 -7.02 28.71
N ALA A 21 5.23 -6.72 28.22
CA ALA A 21 6.12 -7.70 27.61
C ALA A 21 7.17 -8.32 28.58
N ALA A 22 7.23 -7.89 29.85
CA ALA A 22 8.41 -8.16 30.68
C ALA A 22 8.20 -9.01 31.95
N SER A 23 7.11 -9.78 32.08
CA SER A 23 6.86 -10.55 33.32
C SER A 23 6.48 -12.03 33.20
N HIS A 24 6.78 -12.69 32.08
CA HIS A 24 6.72 -14.16 32.00
C HIS A 24 8.03 -14.74 31.45
N VAL A 25 9.01 -14.84 32.34
CA VAL A 25 10.21 -15.65 32.15
C VAL A 25 9.80 -17.12 32.15
N GLY A 26 9.98 -17.82 31.02
CA GLY A 26 10.30 -19.25 31.05
C GLY A 26 9.43 -20.24 30.27
N VAL A 27 8.34 -19.83 29.62
CA VAL A 27 7.58 -20.75 28.74
C VAL A 27 7.74 -20.31 27.28
N PRO A 28 8.47 -21.06 26.43
CA PRO A 28 8.53 -20.73 25.02
C PRO A 28 7.12 -20.82 24.44
N TYR A 29 6.63 -19.71 23.89
CA TYR A 29 5.34 -19.69 23.22
C TYR A 29 5.28 -20.81 22.16
N PRO A 30 4.13 -21.50 22.02
CA PRO A 30 3.94 -22.48 20.96
C PRO A 30 4.30 -21.88 19.61
N ALA A 31 4.88 -22.69 18.71
CA ALA A 31 5.31 -22.22 17.39
C ALA A 31 4.20 -21.46 16.64
N GLY A 32 2.96 -21.94 16.74
CA GLY A 32 1.79 -21.28 16.16
C GLY A 32 1.52 -19.87 16.69
N VAL A 33 1.72 -19.62 17.98
CA VAL A 33 1.56 -18.28 18.58
C VAL A 33 2.65 -17.35 18.05
N ARG A 34 3.90 -17.80 17.96
CA ARG A 34 5.01 -17.01 17.40
C ARG A 34 4.80 -16.65 15.93
N ALA A 35 4.35 -17.61 15.12
CA ALA A 35 4.04 -17.37 13.71
C ALA A 35 2.90 -16.36 13.53
N ARG A 36 1.85 -16.46 14.35
CA ARG A 36 0.74 -15.48 14.36
C ARG A 36 1.23 -14.08 14.74
N VAL A 37 1.98 -13.95 15.84
CA VAL A 37 2.53 -12.64 16.28
C VAL A 37 3.40 -12.03 15.19
N ARG A 38 4.25 -12.84 14.55
CA ARG A 38 5.07 -12.40 13.40
C ARG A 38 4.19 -11.92 12.26
N LEU A 39 3.17 -12.69 11.86
CA LEU A 39 2.25 -12.29 10.80
C LEU A 39 1.53 -10.98 11.13
N MET A 40 1.00 -10.83 12.34
CA MET A 40 0.31 -9.60 12.77
C MET A 40 1.24 -8.39 12.78
N THR A 41 2.50 -8.59 13.20
CA THR A 41 3.53 -7.53 13.22
C THR A 41 3.90 -7.09 11.81
N VAL A 42 4.18 -8.05 10.92
CA VAL A 42 4.51 -7.78 9.52
C VAL A 42 3.33 -7.15 8.80
N ALA A 43 2.12 -7.65 9.03
CA ALA A 43 0.90 -7.10 8.48
C ALA A 43 0.73 -5.63 8.90
N ARG A 44 0.82 -5.33 10.20
CA ARG A 44 0.72 -3.95 10.71
C ARG A 44 1.79 -3.03 10.10
N THR A 45 3.02 -3.53 9.96
CA THR A 45 4.12 -2.76 9.34
C THR A 45 3.82 -2.46 7.86
N ALA A 46 3.16 -3.38 7.17
CA ALA A 46 2.71 -3.21 5.79
C ALA A 46 1.37 -2.42 5.67
N GLY A 47 0.89 -1.79 6.74
CA GLY A 47 -0.38 -1.04 6.76
C GLY A 47 -1.64 -1.91 6.75
N LEU A 48 -1.51 -3.20 7.06
CA LEU A 48 -2.60 -4.17 7.07
C LEU A 48 -3.21 -4.26 8.48
N HIS A 49 -4.51 -3.98 8.60
CA HIS A 49 -5.27 -4.05 9.85
C HIS A 49 -5.86 -5.46 10.07
N LEU A 50 -5.08 -6.30 10.74
CA LEU A 50 -5.55 -7.59 11.23
C LEU A 50 -6.02 -7.47 12.68
N SER A 51 -7.24 -7.95 12.97
CA SER A 51 -7.78 -8.06 14.32
C SER A 51 -7.65 -9.49 14.83
N ALA A 52 -7.08 -9.64 16.02
CA ALA A 52 -7.00 -10.92 16.71
C ALA A 52 -8.36 -11.25 17.34
N GLN A 53 -8.95 -12.41 17.02
CA GLN A 53 -10.04 -12.96 17.83
C GLN A 53 -9.49 -13.58 19.12
N GLU A 54 -10.15 -13.29 20.24
CA GLU A 54 -9.81 -13.62 21.65
C GLU A 54 -9.93 -15.11 22.02
N SER A 55 -10.30 -16.00 21.11
CA SER A 55 -10.41 -17.42 21.46
C SER A 55 -9.02 -18.07 21.56
N ASP A 56 -8.42 -17.95 22.74
CA ASP A 56 -7.07 -18.38 23.13
C ASP A 56 -6.98 -19.87 23.51
N HIS A 57 -7.92 -20.69 23.04
CA HIS A 57 -7.84 -22.13 23.19
C HIS A 57 -7.41 -22.69 21.84
N ALA A 58 -6.11 -22.87 21.65
CA ALA A 58 -5.61 -23.83 20.70
C ALA A 58 -5.82 -25.21 21.33
N PRO A 59 -6.85 -26.00 20.95
CA PRO A 59 -6.77 -27.42 21.24
C PRO A 59 -5.51 -27.94 20.55
N ASP A 60 -4.77 -28.83 21.21
CA ASP A 60 -3.67 -29.57 20.62
C ASP A 60 -4.08 -30.08 19.22
N GLY A 61 -3.58 -29.41 18.18
CA GLY A 61 -4.09 -29.63 16.81
C GLY A 61 -3.86 -28.49 15.84
N GLU A 62 -2.59 -28.17 15.58
CA GLU A 62 -2.00 -27.68 14.31
C GLU A 62 -2.54 -26.44 13.57
N ARG A 63 -3.74 -25.93 13.85
CA ARG A 63 -4.38 -24.84 13.09
C ARG A 63 -4.49 -23.56 13.92
N ILE A 64 -4.10 -22.45 13.32
CA ILE A 64 -4.00 -21.11 13.89
C ILE A 64 -5.13 -20.26 13.34
N ARG A 65 -5.97 -19.71 14.23
CA ARG A 65 -6.96 -18.69 13.85
C ARG A 65 -6.27 -17.38 13.49
N LEU A 66 -6.52 -16.90 12.28
CA LEU A 66 -5.92 -15.68 11.75
C LEU A 66 -6.70 -14.41 12.08
N GLY A 67 -7.92 -14.55 12.60
CA GLY A 67 -8.78 -13.43 12.98
C GLY A 67 -9.53 -12.82 11.79
N GLU A 68 -9.73 -11.50 11.82
CA GLU A 68 -10.52 -10.78 10.83
C GLU A 68 -9.74 -9.58 10.26
N ALA A 69 -10.04 -9.21 9.02
CA ALA A 69 -9.45 -8.08 8.31
C ALA A 69 -10.56 -7.17 7.73
N ASP A 70 -10.34 -5.86 7.62
CA ASP A 70 -11.22 -5.00 6.79
C ASP A 70 -10.99 -5.23 5.29
N GLU A 71 -11.84 -4.63 4.46
CA GLU A 71 -11.77 -4.77 3.00
C GLU A 71 -10.43 -4.30 2.41
N THR A 72 -9.90 -3.17 2.87
CA THR A 72 -8.61 -2.62 2.43
C THR A 72 -7.49 -3.62 2.73
N THR A 73 -7.51 -4.19 3.94
CA THR A 73 -6.58 -5.20 4.42
C THR A 73 -6.75 -6.56 3.75
N VAL A 74 -7.86 -6.84 3.06
CA VAL A 74 -8.01 -8.08 2.27
C VAL A 74 -7.51 -7.89 0.85
N ARG A 75 -7.60 -6.68 0.30
CA ARG A 75 -7.09 -6.35 -1.04
C ARG A 75 -5.56 -6.27 -1.05
N ALA A 76 -4.98 -5.52 -0.13
CA ALA A 76 -3.56 -5.22 -0.06
C ALA A 76 -2.63 -6.45 0.05
N PRO A 77 -2.92 -7.51 0.83
CA PRO A 77 -2.11 -8.73 0.87
C PRO A 77 -2.16 -9.50 -0.44
N GLY A 78 -3.29 -9.45 -1.17
CA GLY A 78 -3.38 -10.04 -2.50
C GLY A 78 -2.36 -9.38 -3.44
N ASP A 79 -2.30 -8.06 -3.43
CA ASP A 79 -1.38 -7.30 -4.27
C ASP A 79 0.08 -7.47 -3.82
N LEU A 80 0.34 -7.58 -2.51
CA LEU A 80 1.66 -7.93 -1.94
C LEU A 80 2.11 -9.35 -2.32
N ILE A 81 1.21 -10.33 -2.30
CA ILE A 81 1.52 -11.71 -2.72
C ILE A 81 1.79 -11.75 -4.23
N VAL A 82 1.02 -11.02 -5.05
CA VAL A 82 1.28 -10.89 -6.49
C VAL A 82 2.65 -10.24 -6.73
N ALA A 83 2.96 -9.17 -5.99
CA ALA A 83 4.26 -8.50 -6.02
C ALA A 83 5.43 -9.43 -5.67
N ALA A 84 5.23 -10.37 -4.73
CA ALA A 84 6.23 -11.36 -4.37
C ALA A 84 6.51 -12.40 -5.48
N ARG A 85 5.62 -12.60 -6.47
CA ARG A 85 5.75 -13.72 -7.44
C ARG A 85 6.48 -13.44 -8.76
N HIS A 86 6.44 -12.23 -9.32
CA HIS A 86 6.94 -11.91 -10.69
C HIS A 86 6.84 -13.07 -11.71
N ALA A 87 5.64 -13.32 -12.25
CA ALA A 87 5.49 -13.86 -13.60
C ALA A 87 4.08 -13.53 -14.09
N THR A 88 4.01 -12.57 -15.02
CA THR A 88 2.81 -12.09 -15.73
C THR A 88 1.67 -11.47 -14.89
N PRO A 89 1.20 -10.26 -15.21
CA PRO A 89 -0.05 -9.76 -14.63
C PRO A 89 -1.19 -10.67 -15.07
N VAL A 90 -1.83 -11.35 -14.12
CA VAL A 90 -3.14 -11.97 -14.37
C VAL A 90 -4.11 -10.83 -14.64
N PRO A 91 -4.95 -10.88 -15.69
CA PRO A 91 -5.96 -9.86 -15.94
C PRO A 91 -6.86 -9.77 -14.71
N VAL A 92 -6.72 -8.70 -13.95
CA VAL A 92 -7.56 -8.43 -12.79
C VAL A 92 -8.88 -7.88 -13.34
N ALA A 93 -9.94 -8.69 -13.28
CA ALA A 93 -11.28 -8.22 -13.58
C ALA A 93 -11.67 -7.10 -12.58
N PRO A 94 -12.46 -6.10 -13.01
CA PRO A 94 -12.83 -4.97 -12.16
C PRO A 94 -13.53 -5.41 -10.88
N PRO A 95 -13.36 -4.68 -9.76
CA PRO A 95 -13.86 -5.07 -8.47
C PRO A 95 -15.39 -5.02 -8.42
N VAL A 96 -16.02 -6.18 -8.25
CA VAL A 96 -17.41 -6.27 -7.77
C VAL A 96 -17.37 -6.22 -6.25
N THR A 97 -18.14 -5.32 -5.64
CA THR A 97 -18.37 -5.25 -4.19
C THR A 97 -18.75 -6.65 -3.67
N GLY A 98 -17.96 -7.19 -2.74
CA GLY A 98 -18.05 -8.58 -2.27
C GLY A 98 -16.95 -9.53 -2.78
N GLY A 99 -16.06 -9.08 -3.68
CA GLY A 99 -15.01 -9.90 -4.30
C GLY A 99 -13.69 -10.01 -3.53
N ALA A 100 -13.43 -9.20 -2.51
CA ALA A 100 -12.13 -9.12 -1.84
C ALA A 100 -11.72 -10.47 -1.20
N GLY A 101 -12.60 -11.10 -0.41
CA GLY A 101 -12.33 -12.40 0.22
C GLY A 101 -12.12 -13.53 -0.80
N ARG A 102 -12.85 -13.49 -1.94
CA ARG A 102 -12.66 -14.42 -3.05
C ARG A 102 -11.30 -14.23 -3.71
N ARG A 103 -10.92 -12.97 -3.99
CA ARG A 103 -9.63 -12.61 -4.59
C ARG A 103 -8.45 -13.00 -3.69
N LEU A 104 -8.55 -12.78 -2.38
CA LEU A 104 -7.52 -13.25 -1.43
C LEU A 104 -7.40 -14.78 -1.47
N ARG A 105 -8.53 -15.50 -1.43
CA ARG A 105 -8.53 -16.97 -1.51
C ARG A 105 -7.89 -17.47 -2.80
N GLU A 106 -8.24 -16.88 -3.94
CA GLU A 106 -7.68 -17.24 -5.25
C GLU A 106 -6.18 -16.94 -5.31
N THR A 107 -5.74 -15.78 -4.82
CA THR A 107 -4.33 -15.36 -4.81
C THR A 107 -3.48 -16.27 -3.91
N VAL A 108 -3.98 -16.57 -2.72
CA VAL A 108 -3.33 -17.44 -1.75
C VAL A 108 -3.26 -18.88 -2.27
N ARG A 109 -4.34 -19.40 -2.88
CA ARG A 109 -4.31 -20.72 -3.54
C ARG A 109 -3.30 -20.76 -4.68
N ALA A 110 -3.18 -19.69 -5.46
CA ALA A 110 -2.21 -19.62 -6.55
C ALA A 110 -0.77 -19.78 -6.07
N VAL A 111 -0.45 -19.34 -4.84
CA VAL A 111 0.88 -19.55 -4.20
C VAL A 111 0.98 -20.86 -3.41
N GLY A 112 0.00 -21.75 -3.51
CA GLY A 112 -0.01 -23.05 -2.85
C GLY A 112 -0.22 -22.96 -1.34
N LEU A 113 -0.91 -21.92 -0.88
CA LEU A 113 -1.30 -21.76 0.51
C LEU A 113 -2.78 -22.16 0.68
N GLU A 114 -3.08 -22.90 1.74
CA GLU A 114 -4.43 -23.30 2.09
C GLU A 114 -5.04 -22.32 3.11
N LEU A 115 -5.56 -21.20 2.62
CA LEU A 115 -6.45 -20.34 3.41
C LEU A 115 -7.90 -20.53 3.00
N ASN A 116 -8.76 -20.63 3.99
CA ASN A 116 -10.20 -20.69 3.80
C ASN A 116 -10.87 -19.49 4.49
N PRO A 117 -10.76 -18.28 3.91
CA PRO A 117 -11.43 -17.11 4.46
C PRO A 117 -12.94 -17.35 4.44
N GLY A 118 -13.61 -17.05 5.55
CA GLY A 118 -15.07 -17.19 5.67
C GLY A 118 -15.83 -16.10 4.93
N ALA A 119 -17.16 -16.16 4.96
CA ALA A 119 -18.01 -15.13 4.37
C ALA A 119 -17.82 -13.77 5.10
N PRO A 120 -17.86 -12.64 4.37
CA PRO A 120 -17.81 -11.33 4.99
C PRO A 120 -18.94 -11.15 6.00
N ARG A 121 -18.64 -10.43 7.08
CA ARG A 121 -19.56 -10.09 8.16
C ARG A 121 -19.65 -8.59 8.27
N THR A 122 -20.87 -8.07 8.36
CA THR A 122 -21.09 -6.65 8.65
C THR A 122 -21.09 -6.45 10.17
N GLY A 123 -20.16 -5.65 10.67
CA GLY A 123 -20.04 -5.29 12.08
C GLY A 123 -20.22 -3.78 12.30
N PRO A 124 -20.16 -3.32 13.56
CA PRO A 124 -20.23 -1.90 13.91
C PRO A 124 -19.11 -1.07 13.27
N ASP A 125 -17.94 -1.68 13.04
CA ASP A 125 -16.78 -1.05 12.39
C ASP A 125 -16.74 -1.27 10.87
N GLY A 126 -17.87 -1.67 10.26
CA GLY A 126 -17.98 -1.95 8.84
C GLY A 126 -17.77 -3.42 8.45
N LEU A 127 -17.40 -3.65 7.19
CA LEU A 127 -17.28 -4.98 6.61
C LEU A 127 -15.97 -5.66 7.06
N ARG A 128 -16.08 -6.80 7.75
CA ARG A 128 -14.95 -7.60 8.21
C ARG A 128 -14.94 -8.96 7.51
N PHE A 129 -13.75 -9.44 7.17
CA PHE A 129 -13.52 -10.71 6.50
C PHE A 129 -12.77 -11.65 7.44
N PRO A 130 -13.40 -12.75 7.91
CA PRO A 130 -12.69 -13.75 8.69
C PRO A 130 -11.68 -14.47 7.79
N LEU A 131 -10.41 -14.46 8.18
CA LEU A 131 -9.32 -15.09 7.44
C LEU A 131 -9.25 -16.61 7.63
N GLY A 132 -10.01 -17.13 8.60
CA GLY A 132 -10.13 -18.55 8.89
C GLY A 132 -8.98 -19.11 9.71
N GLU A 133 -8.70 -20.40 9.49
CA GLU A 133 -7.69 -21.17 10.21
C GLU A 133 -6.64 -21.73 9.26
N ALA A 134 -5.37 -21.60 9.62
CA ALA A 134 -4.22 -22.00 8.82
C ALA A 134 -3.18 -22.74 9.66
N ASP A 135 -2.45 -23.70 9.08
CA ASP A 135 -1.34 -24.32 9.80
C ASP A 135 -0.14 -23.36 9.98
N HIS A 136 0.79 -23.73 10.87
CA HIS A 136 1.98 -22.93 11.15
C HIS A 136 2.83 -22.62 9.91
N ALA A 137 2.97 -23.58 9.00
CA ALA A 137 3.76 -23.42 7.78
C ALA A 137 3.13 -22.38 6.85
N THR A 138 1.81 -22.42 6.70
CA THR A 138 1.00 -21.49 5.90
C THR A 138 1.08 -20.08 6.47
N VAL A 139 0.95 -19.91 7.80
CA VAL A 139 1.09 -18.61 8.47
C VAL A 139 2.48 -18.02 8.29
N SER A 140 3.52 -18.83 8.47
CA SER A 140 4.91 -18.40 8.31
C SER A 140 5.21 -17.98 6.88
N ARG A 141 4.78 -18.79 5.91
CA ARG A 141 4.96 -18.50 4.48
C ARG A 141 4.16 -17.28 4.03
N LEU A 142 2.97 -17.05 4.59
CA LEU A 142 2.22 -15.81 4.35
C LEU A 142 2.98 -14.59 4.86
N ALA A 143 3.55 -14.65 6.06
CA ALA A 143 4.36 -13.56 6.61
C ALA A 143 5.60 -13.28 5.74
N ASP A 144 6.26 -14.32 5.24
CA ASP A 144 7.40 -14.18 4.33
C ASP A 144 7.00 -13.54 2.99
N LEU A 145 5.85 -13.92 2.43
CA LEU A 145 5.32 -13.32 1.20
C LEU A 145 4.97 -11.84 1.38
N ILE A 146 4.31 -11.49 2.49
CA ILE A 146 3.99 -10.09 2.81
C ILE A 146 5.28 -9.28 2.96
N THR A 147 6.26 -9.80 3.71
CA THR A 147 7.56 -9.14 3.90
C THR A 147 8.28 -8.91 2.57
N THR A 148 8.31 -9.94 1.72
CA THR A 148 8.97 -9.87 0.41
C THR A 148 8.25 -8.90 -0.53
N GLY A 149 6.92 -8.97 -0.61
CA GLY A 149 6.12 -8.06 -1.42
C GLY A 149 6.27 -6.61 -0.98
N HIS A 150 6.25 -6.36 0.33
CA HIS A 150 6.39 -5.02 0.90
C HIS A 150 7.78 -4.44 0.64
N THR A 151 8.84 -5.24 0.81
CA THR A 151 10.22 -4.85 0.47
C THR A 151 10.33 -4.45 -1.00
N ARG A 152 9.75 -5.25 -1.91
CA ARG A 152 9.77 -4.95 -3.36
C ARG A 152 9.00 -3.69 -3.72
N LEU A 153 7.86 -3.43 -3.08
CA LEU A 153 7.12 -2.19 -3.28
C LEU A 153 7.93 -0.97 -2.86
N HIS A 154 8.63 -1.04 -1.72
CA HIS A 154 9.50 0.05 -1.28
C HIS A 154 10.64 0.30 -2.26
N LEU A 155 11.32 -0.76 -2.71
CA LEU A 155 12.36 -0.62 -3.74
C LEU A 155 11.82 -0.01 -5.04
N ALA A 156 10.64 -0.44 -5.50
CA ALA A 156 10.04 0.12 -6.70
C ALA A 156 9.57 1.58 -6.51
N ALA A 157 9.13 1.95 -5.31
CA ALA A 157 8.83 3.34 -4.97
C ALA A 157 10.10 4.20 -4.97
N ASP A 158 11.21 3.68 -4.43
CA ASP A 158 12.51 4.35 -4.44
C ASP A 158 13.04 4.54 -5.87
N ASP A 159 12.95 3.51 -6.71
CA ASP A 159 13.35 3.58 -8.12
C ASP A 159 12.50 4.59 -8.89
N LEU A 160 11.18 4.57 -8.68
CA LEU A 160 10.27 5.54 -9.28
C LEU A 160 10.61 6.97 -8.83
N ARG A 161 10.85 7.19 -7.53
CA ARG A 161 11.30 8.50 -7.02
C ARG A 161 12.56 8.97 -7.71
N PHE A 162 13.56 8.10 -7.81
CA PHE A 162 14.83 8.42 -8.44
C PHE A 162 14.63 8.88 -9.88
N VAL A 163 13.80 8.18 -10.66
CA VAL A 163 13.51 8.52 -12.05
C VAL A 163 12.73 9.83 -12.16
N LEU A 164 11.73 10.07 -11.31
CA LEU A 164 10.96 11.32 -11.31
C LEU A 164 11.86 12.53 -10.98
N VAL A 165 12.72 12.40 -9.97
CA VAL A 165 13.69 13.45 -9.60
C VAL A 165 14.70 13.70 -10.71
N ALA A 166 15.13 12.66 -11.43
CA ALA A 166 16.03 12.83 -12.59
C ALA A 166 15.39 13.67 -13.72
N HIS A 167 14.06 13.67 -13.81
CA HIS A 167 13.28 14.50 -14.72
C HIS A 167 12.85 15.85 -14.12
N GLY A 168 13.37 16.20 -12.92
CA GLY A 168 13.13 17.49 -12.27
C GLY A 168 11.78 17.60 -11.55
N LEU A 169 11.08 16.50 -11.34
CA LEU A 169 9.81 16.47 -10.60
C LEU A 169 10.06 16.34 -9.09
N ASN A 170 9.20 16.98 -8.28
CA ASN A 170 9.14 16.72 -6.86
C ASN A 170 8.50 15.34 -6.59
N ALA A 171 9.27 14.44 -5.99
CA ALA A 171 8.84 13.07 -5.67
C ALA A 171 8.93 12.74 -4.17
N GLU A 172 9.04 13.74 -3.29
CA GLU A 172 9.18 13.53 -1.84
C GLU A 172 7.99 12.76 -1.23
N GLN A 173 6.81 12.90 -1.84
CA GLN A 173 5.58 12.28 -1.35
C GLN A 173 5.27 10.91 -1.95
N VAL A 174 6.11 10.41 -2.87
CA VAL A 174 5.94 9.06 -3.39
C VAL A 174 6.17 8.08 -2.23
N ASN A 175 5.25 7.17 -1.94
CA ASN A 175 5.41 6.22 -0.85
C ASN A 175 4.62 4.94 -1.10
N VAL A 176 4.84 3.93 -0.26
CA VAL A 176 4.02 2.73 -0.23
C VAL A 176 2.87 2.95 0.74
N ASP A 177 1.64 2.79 0.26
CA ASP A 177 0.44 2.79 1.08
C ASP A 177 -0.46 1.59 0.70
N ALA A 178 -0.95 0.89 1.73
CA ALA A 178 -1.83 -0.27 1.61
C ALA A 178 -1.47 -1.25 0.47
N GLY A 179 -0.20 -1.61 0.32
CA GLY A 179 0.26 -2.58 -0.70
C GLY A 179 0.35 -2.03 -2.13
N THR A 180 0.31 -0.70 -2.30
CA THR A 180 0.48 -0.01 -3.58
C THR A 180 1.46 1.15 -3.44
N VAL A 181 2.00 1.64 -4.55
CA VAL A 181 2.82 2.87 -4.56
C VAL A 181 1.94 4.05 -4.91
N VAL A 182 1.84 5.03 -4.02
CA VAL A 182 1.16 6.31 -4.25
C VAL A 182 2.19 7.36 -4.62
N PHE A 183 1.85 8.27 -5.55
CA PHE A 183 2.75 9.40 -5.86
C PHE A 183 2.69 10.51 -4.80
N GLY A 184 1.58 10.57 -4.04
CA GLY A 184 1.28 11.70 -3.18
C GLY A 184 0.76 12.90 -3.97
N ALA A 185 0.82 14.08 -3.36
CA ALA A 185 0.42 15.33 -3.97
C ALA A 185 1.52 15.86 -4.89
N ILE A 186 1.15 16.03 -6.16
CA ILE A 186 1.98 16.61 -7.21
C ILE A 186 1.40 18.00 -7.50
N ASP A 187 2.23 19.04 -7.49
CA ASP A 187 1.75 20.36 -7.88
C ASP A 187 1.37 20.41 -9.38
N VAL A 188 0.59 21.41 -9.78
CA VAL A 188 0.09 21.53 -11.15
C VAL A 188 1.24 21.65 -12.19
N PRO A 189 2.31 22.45 -11.96
CA PRO A 189 3.48 22.46 -12.84
C PRO A 189 4.13 21.09 -13.05
N ASP A 190 4.40 20.35 -11.98
CA ASP A 190 5.02 19.03 -12.03
C ASP A 190 4.08 18.02 -12.69
N ALA A 191 2.77 18.12 -12.45
CA ALA A 191 1.79 17.26 -13.10
C ALA A 191 1.74 17.49 -14.62
N ARG A 192 1.92 18.73 -15.10
CA ARG A 192 2.09 19.01 -16.54
C ARG A 192 3.38 18.40 -17.09
N THR A 193 4.47 18.51 -16.36
CA THR A 193 5.76 17.89 -16.75
C THR A 193 5.64 16.37 -16.81
N LEU A 194 5.03 15.74 -15.79
CA LEU A 194 4.74 14.32 -15.75
C LEU A 194 3.90 13.90 -16.95
N LEU A 195 2.84 14.63 -17.28
CA LEU A 195 2.02 14.32 -18.45
C LEU A 195 2.84 14.32 -19.75
N ARG A 196 3.75 15.28 -19.93
CA ARG A 196 4.63 15.33 -21.11
C ARG A 196 5.56 14.12 -21.15
N LEU A 197 6.15 13.73 -20.03
CA LEU A 197 7.02 12.54 -19.95
C LEU A 197 6.26 11.24 -20.27
N LEU A 198 5.00 11.15 -19.85
CA LEU A 198 4.16 9.98 -20.10
C LEU A 198 3.70 9.88 -21.55
N THR A 199 3.41 11.02 -22.18
CA THR A 199 2.84 11.07 -23.54
C THR A 199 3.89 11.26 -24.64
N GLY A 200 5.09 11.73 -24.28
CA GLY A 200 6.11 12.16 -25.24
C GLY A 200 5.73 13.44 -26.00
N GLU A 201 4.72 14.19 -25.54
CA GLU A 201 4.30 15.44 -26.18
C GLU A 201 5.43 16.49 -26.10
N THR A 202 6.03 16.79 -27.26
CA THR A 202 7.06 17.83 -27.38
C THR A 202 6.44 19.18 -27.70
N GLY A 203 6.68 20.20 -26.85
CA GLY A 203 6.25 21.58 -27.05
C GLY A 203 5.40 22.14 -25.91
N ASN A 204 4.85 23.34 -26.09
CA ASN A 204 3.77 23.84 -25.24
C ASN A 204 2.54 23.00 -25.57
N GLY A 205 2.36 21.88 -24.87
CA GLY A 205 1.17 21.03 -24.97
C GLY A 205 -0.12 21.82 -24.73
N PRO A 206 -1.28 21.15 -24.64
CA PRO A 206 -2.53 21.81 -24.32
C PRO A 206 -2.36 22.68 -23.07
N ASP A 207 -2.63 23.97 -23.22
CA ASP A 207 -2.58 24.91 -22.11
C ASP A 207 -3.81 24.65 -21.24
N TYR A 208 -3.65 23.77 -20.27
CA TYR A 208 -4.68 23.54 -19.25
C TYR A 208 -4.78 24.82 -18.44
N SER A 209 -5.96 25.42 -18.32
CA SER A 209 -6.15 26.55 -17.44
C SER A 209 -5.82 26.19 -16.00
N ASP A 210 -5.30 27.15 -15.22
CA ASP A 210 -5.07 26.99 -13.78
C ASP A 210 -6.38 27.06 -12.96
N ASP A 211 -7.54 27.10 -13.65
CA ASP A 211 -8.83 26.98 -13.00
C ASP A 211 -9.15 25.51 -12.63
N PRO A 212 -10.13 25.26 -11.75
CA PRO A 212 -10.46 23.90 -11.33
C PRO A 212 -10.82 22.95 -12.48
N GLN A 213 -11.49 23.43 -13.53
CA GLN A 213 -11.89 22.57 -14.66
C GLN A 213 -10.69 22.18 -15.52
N GLY A 214 -9.76 23.11 -15.72
CA GLY A 214 -8.48 22.83 -16.40
C GLY A 214 -7.63 21.83 -15.63
N CYS A 215 -7.58 21.94 -14.31
CA CYS A 215 -6.85 20.99 -13.45
C CYS A 215 -7.51 19.61 -13.40
N GLU A 216 -8.84 19.53 -13.37
CA GLU A 216 -9.58 18.26 -13.50
C GLU A 216 -9.31 17.58 -14.85
N ALA A 217 -9.29 18.36 -15.94
CA ALA A 217 -8.95 17.84 -17.27
C ALA A 217 -7.50 17.33 -17.35
N LEU A 218 -6.56 18.02 -16.68
CA LEU A 218 -5.17 17.58 -16.56
C LEU A 218 -5.08 16.24 -15.80
N ALA A 219 -5.77 16.11 -14.66
CA ALA A 219 -5.80 14.87 -13.89
C ALA A 219 -6.41 13.69 -14.69
N ALA A 220 -7.49 13.93 -15.44
CA ALA A 220 -8.07 12.93 -16.33
C ALA A 220 -7.06 12.49 -17.41
N ARG A 221 -6.33 13.42 -18.01
CA ARG A 221 -5.33 13.10 -19.04
C ARG A 221 -4.12 12.36 -18.48
N ILE A 222 -3.68 12.69 -17.27
CA ILE A 222 -2.66 11.90 -16.56
C ILE A 222 -3.16 10.48 -16.32
N THR A 223 -4.40 10.32 -15.89
CA THR A 223 -5.02 9.00 -15.71
C THR A 223 -4.95 8.16 -16.98
N ASP A 224 -5.35 8.74 -18.10
CA ASP A 224 -5.33 8.06 -19.40
C ASP A 224 -3.90 7.75 -19.87
N ALA A 225 -2.96 8.66 -19.67
CA ALA A 225 -1.56 8.47 -20.03
C ALA A 225 -0.91 7.35 -19.19
N VAL A 226 -1.14 7.33 -17.87
CA VAL A 226 -0.65 6.24 -17.02
C VAL A 226 -1.27 4.91 -17.43
N LYS A 227 -2.58 4.86 -17.69
CA LYS A 227 -3.25 3.64 -18.19
C LYS A 227 -2.64 3.17 -19.52
N ALA A 228 -2.32 4.08 -20.43
CA ALA A 228 -1.68 3.72 -21.70
C ALA A 228 -0.32 3.06 -21.47
N VAL A 229 0.52 3.64 -20.61
CA VAL A 229 1.85 3.09 -20.26
C VAL A 229 1.74 1.75 -19.53
N THR A 230 0.80 1.62 -18.59
CA THR A 230 0.67 0.40 -17.78
C THR A 230 -0.06 -0.72 -18.52
N GLY A 231 -0.65 -0.46 -19.68
CA GLY A 231 -1.46 -1.42 -20.45
C GLY A 231 -2.86 -1.63 -19.89
N GLY A 232 -3.43 -0.59 -19.27
CA GLY A 232 -4.74 -0.58 -18.60
C GLY A 232 -4.65 -0.70 -17.08
N GLY A 233 -5.81 -0.67 -16.42
CA GLY A 233 -5.97 -0.90 -14.97
C GLY A 233 -6.74 0.18 -14.22
N ASP A 234 -7.03 -0.09 -12.94
CA ASP A 234 -7.67 0.83 -11.99
C ASP A 234 -6.65 1.84 -11.47
N VAL A 235 -6.14 2.68 -12.37
CA VAL A 235 -5.39 3.88 -12.02
C VAL A 235 -6.32 5.08 -12.14
N ASN A 236 -6.22 6.00 -11.18
CA ASN A 236 -6.94 7.26 -11.25
C ASN A 236 -6.06 8.36 -10.68
N ALA A 237 -6.15 9.54 -11.28
CA ALA A 237 -5.62 10.78 -10.75
C ALA A 237 -6.76 11.76 -10.51
N THR A 238 -6.69 12.49 -9.41
CA THR A 238 -7.73 13.46 -9.01
C THR A 238 -7.11 14.80 -8.71
N TYR A 239 -7.84 15.87 -9.01
CA TYR A 239 -7.48 17.21 -8.62
C TYR A 239 -8.05 17.53 -7.24
N THR A 240 -7.21 18.05 -6.36
CA THR A 240 -7.60 18.61 -5.07
C THR A 240 -7.37 20.12 -5.10
N PRO A 241 -8.42 20.95 -4.95
CA PRO A 241 -8.27 22.40 -4.96
C PRO A 241 -7.63 22.90 -3.67
N TYR A 242 -7.06 24.12 -3.73
CA TYR A 242 -6.55 24.80 -2.54
C TYR A 242 -7.60 24.87 -1.43
N CYS A 243 -7.18 24.49 -0.22
CA CYS A 243 -8.04 24.44 0.96
C CYS A 243 -7.54 25.45 2.01
N PRO A 244 -8.20 26.62 2.17
CA PRO A 244 -7.77 27.65 3.12
C PRO A 244 -7.74 27.19 4.58
N ARG A 245 -8.59 26.23 4.93
CA ARG A 245 -8.73 25.72 6.30
C ARG A 245 -7.57 24.79 6.69
N CYS A 246 -7.14 23.95 5.75
CA CYS A 246 -6.07 23.00 5.96
C CYS A 246 -4.70 23.51 5.46
N ARG A 247 -4.68 24.64 4.74
CA ARG A 247 -3.48 25.24 4.11
C ARG A 247 -2.77 24.27 3.15
N GLU A 248 -3.54 23.37 2.55
CA GLU A 248 -3.07 22.47 1.52
C GLU A 248 -3.17 23.18 0.17
N GLU A 249 -2.05 23.19 -0.55
CA GLU A 249 -1.95 23.74 -1.90
C GLU A 249 -2.76 22.90 -2.91
N ALA A 250 -3.13 23.53 -4.02
CA ALA A 250 -3.80 22.82 -5.10
C ALA A 250 -2.85 21.76 -5.70
N ALA A 251 -3.32 20.53 -5.85
CA ALA A 251 -2.48 19.41 -6.26
C ALA A 251 -3.25 18.35 -7.06
N ILE A 252 -2.51 17.57 -7.83
CA ILE A 252 -2.97 16.34 -8.48
C ILE A 252 -2.47 15.15 -7.67
N LEU A 253 -3.40 14.29 -7.28
CA LEU A 253 -3.12 13.05 -6.56
C LEU A 253 -3.17 11.89 -7.55
N VAL A 254 -2.06 11.16 -7.73
CA VAL A 254 -2.09 9.88 -8.45
C VAL A 254 -2.24 8.74 -7.45
N HIS A 255 -3.38 8.06 -7.51
CA HIS A 255 -3.73 7.01 -6.55
C HIS A 255 -2.93 5.73 -6.76
N GLY A 256 -2.97 4.86 -5.73
CA GLY A 256 -2.09 3.70 -5.56
C GLY A 256 -1.93 2.81 -6.80
N LEU A 257 -0.68 2.64 -7.21
CA LEU A 257 -0.26 1.77 -8.31
C LEU A 257 0.23 0.41 -7.77
N PRO A 258 -0.32 -0.70 -8.26
CA PRO A 258 0.24 -2.02 -8.02
C PRO A 258 1.67 -2.15 -8.57
N LEU A 259 2.50 -2.99 -7.94
CA LEU A 259 3.91 -3.17 -8.31
C LEU A 259 4.17 -3.37 -9.82
N PRO A 260 3.41 -4.20 -10.57
CA PRO A 260 3.65 -4.38 -12.00
C PRO A 260 3.47 -3.10 -12.82
N TYR A 261 2.60 -2.19 -12.37
CA TYR A 261 2.34 -0.92 -13.04
C TYR A 261 3.44 0.07 -12.72
N VAL A 262 3.91 0.13 -11.48
CA VAL A 262 5.07 0.93 -11.07
C VAL A 262 6.31 0.55 -11.87
N ALA A 263 6.56 -0.75 -12.03
CA ALA A 263 7.71 -1.23 -12.81
C ALA A 263 7.65 -0.77 -14.28
N ARG A 264 6.49 -0.92 -14.94
CA ARG A 264 6.30 -0.44 -16.33
C ARG A 264 6.44 1.07 -16.45
N LEU A 265 5.88 1.80 -15.49
CA LEU A 265 5.93 3.25 -15.46
C LEU A 265 7.37 3.74 -15.28
N THR A 266 8.12 3.12 -14.38
CA THR A 266 9.53 3.43 -14.13
C THR A 266 10.38 3.13 -15.36
N ASP A 267 10.15 1.98 -16.02
CA ASP A 267 10.83 1.60 -17.27
C ASP A 267 10.56 2.61 -18.39
N HIS A 268 9.29 2.97 -18.61
CA HIS A 268 8.88 3.99 -19.58
C HIS A 268 9.57 5.32 -19.31
N LEU A 269 9.49 5.83 -18.08
CA LEU A 269 10.09 7.11 -17.71
C LEU A 269 11.63 7.09 -17.78
N THR A 270 12.27 5.95 -17.58
CA THR A 270 13.72 5.79 -17.73
C THR A 270 14.15 5.89 -19.21
N HIS A 271 13.26 5.55 -20.13
CA HIS A 271 13.56 5.52 -21.58
C HIS A 271 12.99 6.73 -22.33
N THR A 272 12.11 7.52 -21.70
CA THR A 272 11.74 8.84 -22.22
C THR A 272 12.93 9.79 -22.07
N ALA A 273 13.44 10.30 -23.19
CA ALA A 273 14.48 11.33 -23.18
C ALA A 273 13.93 12.63 -22.60
N ALA A 274 14.69 13.26 -21.69
CA ALA A 274 14.42 14.58 -21.15
C ALA A 274 14.62 15.68 -22.20
#